data_AF-A0A2A4XDE1-F1
#
_entry.id   AF-A0A2A4XDE1-F1
#
_cell.length_a   1.000
_cell.length_b   1.000
_cell.length_c   1.000
_cell.angle_alpha   90.00
_cell.angle_beta   90.00
_cell.angle_gamma   90.00
#
_symmetry.space_group_name_H-M   'P 1'
#
loop_
_entity.id
_entity.type
_entity.pdbx_description
1 polymer ?
#
loop_
_entity_poly.entity_id
_entity_poly.type
_entity_poly.pdbx_seq_one_letter_code
_entity_poly.pdbx_strand_id
1 'polypeptide(L)' 'MSDDKNKSNIKQRDPDLINAEVAMKRAAIKAREIAGKTGTAVVTSENKVIREEYPNQISSKH' A
#
# COMPACT_ATOMS: atom_id res chain seq x y z
N MET A 1 -43.00 14.60 19.82
CA MET A 1 -41.91 14.36 20.80
C MET A 1 -41.55 12.89 20.73
N SER A 2 -40.50 12.52 20.01
CA SER A 2 -39.86 11.20 20.09
C SER A 2 -38.48 11.34 19.45
N ASP A 3 -37.55 11.72 20.31
CA ASP A 3 -36.21 12.16 20.00
C ASP A 3 -35.34 11.07 19.36
N ASP A 4 -34.55 11.54 18.39
CA ASP A 4 -33.20 11.13 18.04
C ASP A 4 -32.63 9.91 18.79
N LYS A 5 -32.62 8.77 18.11
CA LYS A 5 -31.63 7.71 18.37
C LYS A 5 -30.85 7.39 17.10
N ASN A 6 -30.17 8.40 16.56
CA ASN A 6 -29.03 8.19 15.67
C ASN A 6 -27.83 7.68 16.51
N LYS A 7 -27.93 6.43 17.00
CA LYS A 7 -26.81 5.74 17.62
C LYS A 7 -25.83 5.37 16.52
N SER A 8 -24.76 6.17 16.44
CA SER A 8 -23.47 5.89 15.82
C SER A 8 -23.14 4.39 15.75
N ASN A 9 -23.55 3.73 14.66
CA ASN A 9 -23.07 2.42 14.31
C ASN A 9 -21.66 2.64 13.72
N ILE A 10 -20.66 2.66 14.61
CA ILE A 10 -19.25 2.61 14.22
C ILE A 10 -19.10 1.24 13.54
N LYS A 11 -19.32 1.19 12.22
CA LYS A 11 -19.15 -0.03 11.42
C LYS A 11 -17.74 -0.55 11.71
N GLN A 12 -17.65 -1.66 12.44
CA GLN A 12 -16.39 -2.39 12.55
C GLN A 12 -15.92 -2.69 11.13
N ARG A 13 -14.66 -2.35 10.82
CA ARG A 13 -14.06 -2.69 9.54
C ARG A 13 -14.13 -4.20 9.37
N ASP A 14 -14.61 -4.63 8.22
CA ASP A 14 -14.73 -6.03 7.88
C ASP A 14 -13.37 -6.75 8.05
N PRO A 15 -13.30 -7.88 8.77
CA PRO A 15 -12.04 -8.59 9.02
C PRO A 15 -11.28 -8.96 7.75
N ASP A 16 -11.97 -9.27 6.65
CA ASP A 16 -11.32 -9.63 5.39
C ASP A 16 -10.69 -8.40 4.74
N LEU A 17 -11.33 -7.24 4.83
CA LEU A 17 -10.74 -5.97 4.39
C LEU A 17 -9.48 -5.63 5.18
N ILE A 18 -9.45 -5.89 6.48
CA ILE A 18 -8.25 -5.69 7.31
C ILE A 18 -7.13 -6.64 6.85
N ASN A 19 -7.45 -7.92 6.67
CA ASN A 19 -6.49 -8.92 6.23
C ASN A 19 -5.94 -8.62 4.82
N ALA A 20 -6.80 -8.16 3.91
CA ALA A 20 -6.41 -7.75 2.56
C ALA A 20 -5.46 -6.55 2.58
N GLU A 21 -5.73 -5.54 3.43
CA GLU A 21 -4.83 -4.39 3.60
C GLU A 21 -3.44 -4.83 4.08
N VAL A 22 -3.38 -5.74 5.06
CA VAL A 22 -2.12 -6.30 5.57
C VAL A 22 -1.40 -7.11 4.49
N ALA A 23 -2.11 -7.94 3.74
CA ALA A 23 -1.54 -8.73 2.65
C ALA A 23 -0.94 -7.83 1.55
N MET A 24 -1.64 -6.77 1.16
CA MET A 24 -1.13 -5.79 0.19
C MET A 24 0.13 -5.09 0.68
N LYS A 25 0.17 -4.66 1.95
CA LYS A 25 1.38 -4.04 2.53
C LYS A 25 2.59 -4.98 2.47
N ARG A 26 2.39 -6.26 2.81
CA ARG A 26 3.45 -7.29 2.73
C ARG A 26 3.90 -7.53 1.30
N ALA A 27 2.96 -7.63 0.36
CA ALA A 27 3.27 -7.81 -1.06
C ALA A 27 4.10 -6.64 -1.61
N ALA A 28 3.75 -5.40 -1.25
CA ALA A 28 4.48 -4.21 -1.66
C ALA A 28 5.93 -4.19 -1.14
N ILE A 29 6.14 -4.56 0.12
CA ILE A 29 7.50 -4.66 0.69
C ILE A 29 8.31 -5.71 -0.07
N LYS A 30 7.75 -6.91 -0.26
CA LYS A 30 8.43 -8.00 -0.97
C LYS A 30 8.74 -7.66 -2.43
N ALA A 31 7.85 -6.93 -3.11
CA ALA A 31 8.08 -6.46 -4.47
C ALA A 31 9.30 -5.53 -4.55
N ARG A 32 9.43 -4.59 -3.59
CA ARG A 32 10.60 -3.70 -3.51
C ARG A 32 11.89 -4.45 -3.21
N GLU A 33 11.86 -5.44 -2.32
CA GLU A 33 13.02 -6.29 -2.04
C GLU A 33 13.49 -7.07 -3.27
N ILE A 34 12.54 -7.67 -4.02
CA ILE A 34 12.84 -8.41 -5.24
C ILE A 34 13.38 -7.47 -6.32
N ALA A 35 12.75 -6.31 -6.49
CA ALA A 35 13.22 -5.27 -7.39
C ALA A 35 14.66 -4.86 -7.09
N GLY A 36 14.97 -4.56 -5.83
CA GLY A 36 16.34 -4.24 -5.38
C GLY A 36 17.36 -5.34 -5.68
N LYS A 37 16.97 -6.62 -5.55
CA LYS A 37 17.85 -7.76 -5.86
C LYS A 37 18.05 -8.00 -7.35
N THR A 38 17.03 -7.74 -8.16
CA THR A 38 17.03 -8.06 -9.59
C THR A 38 17.35 -6.87 -10.48
N GLY A 39 17.43 -5.67 -9.92
CA GLY A 39 17.53 -4.43 -10.70
C GLY A 39 16.25 -4.09 -11.47
N THR A 40 15.12 -4.72 -11.12
CA THR A 40 13.83 -4.48 -11.79
C THR A 40 13.17 -3.21 -11.24
N ALA A 41 12.45 -2.48 -12.08
CA ALA A 41 11.66 -1.32 -11.66
C ALA A 41 10.42 -1.73 -10.85
N VAL A 42 10.01 -0.90 -9.89
CA VAL A 42 8.73 -1.00 -9.20
C VAL A 42 7.81 0.10 -9.69
N VAL A 43 6.60 -0.27 -10.13
CA VAL A 43 5.57 0.68 -10.53
C VAL A 43 4.58 0.86 -9.38
N THR A 44 4.35 2.11 -8.96
CA THR A 44 3.32 2.47 -7.98
C THR A 44 2.28 3.38 -8.64
N SER A 45 1.02 3.27 -8.18
CA SER A 45 -0.07 4.13 -8.65
C SER A 45 -0.73 4.78 -7.45
N GLU A 46 -0.67 6.11 -7.40
CA GLU A 46 -1.27 6.91 -6.33
C GLU A 46 -1.94 8.15 -6.93
N ASN A 47 -3.17 8.45 -6.53
CA ASN A 47 -3.91 9.64 -7.01
C ASN A 47 -3.99 9.74 -8.54
N LYS A 48 -4.15 8.60 -9.23
CA LYS A 48 -4.13 8.48 -10.71
C LYS A 48 -2.78 8.84 -11.35
N VAL A 49 -1.73 8.97 -10.56
CA VAL A 49 -0.36 9.17 -11.03
C VAL A 49 0.39 7.85 -10.92
N ILE A 50 0.97 7.42 -12.03
CA ILE A 50 1.86 6.27 -12.08
C ILE A 50 3.30 6.77 -11.85
N ARG A 51 4.03 6.10 -10.95
CA ARG A 51 5.44 6.38 -10.68
C ARG A 51 6.24 5.10 -10.85
N GLU A 52 7.39 5.22 -11.51
CA GLU A 52 8.36 4.15 -11.64
C GLU A 52 9.54 4.44 -10.72
N GLU A 53 9.82 3.51 -9.81
CA GLU A 53 10.97 3.56 -8.91
C GLU A 53 11.96 2.49 -9.34
N TYR A 54 13.13 2.94 -9.80
CA TYR A 54 14.26 2.05 -10.08
C TYR A 54 15.08 1.95 -8.79
N PRO A 55 15.44 0.75 -8.32
CA PRO A 55 16.37 0.60 -7.21
C PRO A 55 17.65 1.31 -7.63
N ASN A 56 18.01 2.36 -6.86
CA ASN A 56 19.11 3.26 -7.15
C ASN A 56 20.35 2.39 -7.43
N GLN A 57 20.79 2.31 -8.69
CA GLN A 57 22.17 1.93 -8.96
C GLN A 57 22.95 3.04 -8.30
N ILE A 58 23.42 2.80 -7.08
CA ILE A 58 24.32 3.72 -6.38
C ILE A 58 25.39 4.02 -7.41
N SER A 59 25.32 5.24 -7.95
CA SER A 59 26.35 5.83 -8.76
C SER A 59 27.64 5.61 -7.96
N SER A 60 28.42 4.62 -8.38
CA SER A 60 29.84 4.54 -8.12
C SER A 60 30.44 5.84 -8.66
N LYS A 61 30.41 6.89 -7.84
CA LYS A 61 31.28 8.04 -8.02
C LYS A 61 32.65 7.57 -7.53
N HIS A 62 33.48 7.25 -8.52
CA HIS A 62 34.93 7.13 -8.42
C HIS A 62 35.53 8.36 -7.73
#